data_AF-A0A1Q7BVY1-F1
#
_entry.id   AF-A0A1Q7BVY1-F1
#
_cell.length_a   1.000
_cell.length_b   1.000
_cell.length_c   1.000
_cell.angle_alpha   90.00
_cell.angle_beta   90.00
_cell.angle_gamma   90.00
#
_symmetry.space_group_name_H-M   'P 1'
#
loop_
_entity.id
_entity.type
_entity.pdbx_description
1 polymer ?
#
loop_
_entity_poly.entity_id
_entity_poly.type
_entity_poly.pdbx_seq_one_letter_code
_entity_poly.pdbx_strand_id
1 'polypeptide(L)'
;MSVDDLVRDARARLLAGDLDGARSSLESAAEAWRQAGNATEEARCLRLATALARHADFPAEAVALAADAVASASDGLSIVDDLARLAEADVVPESASALALLASARAVDRHDLAGARVHAERARAQALAERSPIGYVAAAIAQAALAETAGDRVGAYASLAVGWATLRDLVGPEPARDAFAPRLLELRARWGVADFAAVKAAYEARVRTP
;
A
#
# COMPACT_ATOMS: atom_id res chain seq x y z
N MET A 1 28.10 -0.75 5.36
CA MET A 1 27.46 0.06 6.42
C MET A 1 26.37 -0.80 7.04
N SER A 2 26.30 -0.91 8.37
CA SER A 2 25.27 -1.75 9.00
C SER A 2 23.89 -1.09 8.93
N VAL A 3 22.82 -1.85 9.13
CA VAL A 3 21.45 -1.28 9.14
C VAL A 3 21.27 -0.26 10.26
N ASP A 4 21.90 -0.51 11.42
CA ASP A 4 21.91 0.42 12.54
C ASP A 4 22.63 1.74 12.21
N ASP A 5 23.68 1.69 11.39
CA ASP A 5 24.39 2.88 10.92
C ASP A 5 23.51 3.71 9.96
N LEU A 6 22.77 3.04 9.07
CA LEU A 6 21.83 3.67 8.15
C LEU A 6 20.69 4.38 8.88
N VAL A 7 20.08 3.73 9.87
CA VAL A 7 19.02 4.33 10.69
C VAL A 7 19.56 5.48 11.54
N ARG A 8 20.79 5.37 12.06
CA ARG A 8 21.44 6.45 12.81
C ARG A 8 21.74 7.66 11.92
N ASP A 9 22.25 7.44 10.71
CA ASP A 9 22.50 8.49 9.72
C ASP A 9 21.21 9.22 9.32
N ALA A 10 20.13 8.47 9.06
CA ALA A 10 18.83 9.05 8.77
C ALA A 10 18.35 10.00 9.88
N ARG A 11 18.48 9.60 11.16
CA ARG A 11 18.13 10.46 12.31
C ARG A 11 18.98 11.72 12.38
N ALA A 12 20.29 11.61 12.13
CA ALA A 12 21.19 12.75 12.14
C ALA A 12 20.81 13.78 11.06
N ARG A 13 20.46 13.31 9.86
CA ARG A 13 20.01 14.15 8.75
C ARG A 13 18.66 14.81 8.99
N LEU A 14 17.72 14.10 9.63
CA LEU A 14 16.45 14.70 10.07
C LEU A 14 16.67 15.87 11.03
N LEU A 15 17.55 15.71 12.01
CA LEU A 15 17.89 16.77 12.95
C LEU A 15 18.57 17.96 12.27
N ALA A 16 19.25 17.73 11.14
CA ALA A 16 19.85 18.76 10.32
C ALA A 16 18.87 19.41 9.31
N GLY A 17 17.63 18.93 9.22
CA GLY A 17 16.64 19.39 8.23
C GLY A 17 16.87 18.85 6.81
N ASP A 18 17.82 17.92 6.63
CA ASP A 18 18.08 17.24 5.35
C ASP A 18 17.07 16.09 5.17
N LEU A 19 15.84 16.44 4.77
CA LEU A 19 14.75 15.48 4.58
C LEU A 19 15.07 14.47 3.47
N ASP A 20 15.73 14.92 2.40
CA ASP A 20 16.05 14.10 1.23
C ASP A 20 17.16 13.09 1.54
N GLY A 21 18.23 13.53 2.21
CA GLY A 21 19.26 12.61 2.67
C GLY A 21 18.77 11.64 3.73
N ALA A 22 17.90 12.09 4.66
CA ALA A 22 17.29 11.20 5.64
C ALA A 22 16.43 10.10 4.98
N ARG A 23 15.66 10.48 3.96
CA ARG A 23 14.86 9.55 3.14
C ARG A 23 15.75 8.53 2.43
N SER A 24 16.82 8.97 1.75
CA SER A 24 17.74 8.08 1.04
C SER A 24 18.40 7.05 1.98
N SER A 25 18.77 7.46 3.19
CA SER A 25 19.31 6.55 4.21
C SER A 25 18.28 5.54 4.72
N LEU A 26 16.99 5.91 4.78
CA LEU A 26 15.90 4.98 5.12
C LEU A 26 15.58 3.99 4.01
N GLU A 27 15.64 4.40 2.74
CA GLU A 27 15.49 3.47 1.60
C GLU A 27 16.61 2.44 1.56
N SER A 28 17.84 2.89 1.80
CA SER A 28 19.00 2.00 1.92
C SER A 28 18.84 1.03 3.10
N ALA A 29 18.26 1.47 4.22
CA ALA A 29 17.94 0.61 5.37
C ALA A 29 16.85 -0.41 5.02
N ALA A 30 15.80 0.01 4.29
CA ALA A 30 14.74 -0.89 3.83
C ALA A 30 15.30 -2.00 2.94
N GLU A 31 16.15 -1.66 1.98
CA GLU A 31 16.79 -2.64 1.09
C GLU A 31 17.67 -3.62 1.88
N ALA A 32 18.39 -3.16 2.90
CA ALA A 32 19.17 -4.04 3.76
C ALA A 32 18.28 -4.98 4.60
N TRP A 33 17.12 -4.50 5.09
CA TRP A 33 16.15 -5.35 5.78
C TRP A 33 15.48 -6.37 4.86
N ARG A 34 15.20 -5.98 3.60
CA ARG A 34 14.73 -6.87 2.54
C ARG A 34 15.69 -8.04 2.34
N GLN A 35 16.98 -7.73 2.20
CA GLN A 35 18.05 -8.74 2.04
C GLN A 35 18.20 -9.63 3.29
N ALA A 36 17.93 -9.10 4.47
CA ALA A 36 17.90 -9.87 5.73
C ALA A 36 16.61 -10.67 5.95
N GLY A 37 15.60 -10.51 5.07
CA GLY A 37 14.29 -11.18 5.19
C GLY A 37 13.39 -10.62 6.30
N ASN A 38 13.67 -9.41 6.81
CA ASN A 38 12.86 -8.78 7.86
C ASN A 38 11.83 -7.80 7.25
N ALA A 39 10.74 -8.36 6.75
CA ALA A 39 9.63 -7.65 6.13
C ALA A 39 9.04 -6.52 7.00
N THR A 40 8.96 -6.73 8.32
CA THR A 40 8.38 -5.73 9.23
C THR A 40 9.23 -4.47 9.32
N GLU A 41 10.55 -4.63 9.46
CA GLU A 41 11.48 -3.49 9.53
C GLU A 41 11.72 -2.86 8.16
N GLU A 42 11.70 -3.64 7.07
CA GLU A 42 11.66 -3.12 5.70
C GLU A 42 10.46 -2.16 5.52
N ALA A 43 9.24 -2.64 5.80
CA ALA A 43 8.03 -1.84 5.70
C ALA A 43 8.10 -0.60 6.59
N ARG A 44 8.69 -0.71 7.79
CA ARG A 44 8.89 0.43 8.70
C ARG A 44 9.79 1.51 8.09
N CYS A 45 10.92 1.13 7.51
CA CYS A 45 11.85 2.07 6.86
C CYS A 45 11.19 2.78 5.67
N LEU A 46 10.48 2.04 4.81
CA LEU A 46 9.77 2.60 3.65
C LEU A 46 8.65 3.57 4.05
N ARG A 47 7.95 3.29 5.16
CA ARG A 47 6.93 4.19 5.73
C ARG A 47 7.53 5.52 6.19
N LEU A 48 8.67 5.48 6.88
CA LEU A 48 9.36 6.70 7.29
C LEU A 48 9.84 7.48 6.06
N ALA A 49 10.42 6.81 5.06
CA ALA A 49 10.84 7.44 3.81
C ALA A 49 9.65 8.10 3.08
N THR A 50 8.48 7.45 3.07
CA THR A 50 7.22 8.00 2.53
C THR A 50 6.84 9.31 3.22
N ALA A 51 6.88 9.36 4.56
CA ALA A 51 6.54 10.57 5.31
C ALA A 51 7.49 11.73 4.96
N LEU A 52 8.78 11.45 4.81
CA LEU A 52 9.77 12.46 4.42
C LEU A 52 9.57 12.95 2.99
N ALA A 53 9.29 12.05 2.04
CA ALA A 53 8.97 12.44 0.66
C ALA A 53 7.72 13.34 0.60
N ARG A 54 6.70 13.07 1.43
CA ARG A 54 5.52 13.97 1.54
C ARG A 54 5.87 15.34 2.07
N HIS A 55 6.70 15.41 3.12
CA HIS A 55 7.11 16.68 3.71
C HIS A 55 8.07 17.48 2.82
N ALA A 56 8.82 16.80 1.95
CA ALA A 56 9.70 17.41 0.96
C ALA A 56 9.02 17.72 -0.39
N ASP A 57 7.69 17.55 -0.48
CA ASP A 57 6.87 17.80 -1.68
C ASP A 57 7.25 16.95 -2.92
N PHE A 58 7.60 15.67 -2.69
CA PHE A 58 7.84 14.66 -3.72
C PHE A 58 6.69 13.64 -3.79
N PRO A 59 5.53 14.00 -4.36
CA PRO A 59 4.31 13.19 -4.27
C PRO A 59 4.39 11.86 -5.03
N ALA A 60 5.10 11.80 -6.17
CA ALA A 60 5.26 10.57 -6.94
C ALA A 60 6.14 9.54 -6.19
N GLU A 61 7.22 10.01 -5.58
CA GLU A 61 8.14 9.19 -4.81
C GLU A 61 7.51 8.69 -3.51
N ALA A 62 6.73 9.55 -2.84
CA ALA A 62 5.92 9.14 -1.68
C ALA A 62 4.91 8.02 -2.03
N VAL A 63 4.33 8.03 -3.24
CA VAL A 63 3.42 6.98 -3.70
C VAL A 63 4.16 5.67 -3.94
N ALA A 64 5.32 5.72 -4.61
CA ALA A 64 6.13 4.53 -4.87
C ALA A 64 6.59 3.87 -3.55
N LEU A 65 7.14 4.68 -2.63
CA LEU A 65 7.59 4.20 -1.32
C LEU A 65 6.44 3.64 -0.46
N ALA A 66 5.25 4.27 -0.52
CA ALA A 66 4.07 3.76 0.18
C ALA A 66 3.62 2.42 -0.38
N ALA A 67 3.69 2.24 -1.70
CA ALA A 67 3.34 0.98 -2.32
C ALA A 67 4.35 -0.13 -1.99
N ASP A 68 5.65 0.17 -1.97
CA ASP A 68 6.68 -0.79 -1.56
C ASP A 68 6.57 -1.15 -0.07
N ALA A 69 6.23 -0.19 0.78
CA ALA A 69 5.94 -0.43 2.19
C ALA A 69 4.76 -1.37 2.37
N VAL A 70 3.70 -1.17 1.57
CA VAL A 70 2.58 -2.09 1.55
C VAL A 70 3.04 -3.44 1.01
N ALA A 71 3.82 -3.48 -0.08
CA ALA A 71 4.33 -4.68 -0.76
C ALA A 71 5.09 -5.64 0.17
N SER A 72 5.97 -5.07 0.99
CA SER A 72 6.84 -5.81 1.92
C SER A 72 6.11 -6.45 3.11
N ALA A 73 4.90 -5.98 3.46
CA ALA A 73 4.07 -6.67 4.46
C ALA A 73 3.52 -7.98 3.84
N SER A 74 4.17 -9.10 4.17
CA SER A 74 3.99 -10.43 3.56
C SER A 74 2.65 -11.13 3.80
N ASP A 75 1.66 -10.46 4.42
CA ASP A 75 0.31 -11.01 4.58
C ASP A 75 -0.73 -9.91 4.37
N GLY A 76 -1.75 -10.18 3.55
CA GLY A 76 -2.80 -9.21 3.20
C GLY A 76 -3.57 -8.65 4.40
N LEU A 77 -3.63 -9.39 5.52
CA LEU A 77 -4.14 -8.90 6.80
C LEU A 77 -3.11 -8.04 7.56
N SER A 78 -1.80 -8.39 7.48
CA SER A 78 -0.72 -7.56 8.01
C SER A 78 -0.70 -6.19 7.32
N ILE A 79 -1.02 -6.10 6.03
CA ILE A 79 -1.16 -4.80 5.32
C ILE A 79 -2.18 -3.89 6.00
N VAL A 80 -3.32 -4.44 6.41
CA VAL A 80 -4.40 -3.67 7.01
C VAL A 80 -4.01 -3.23 8.43
N ASP A 81 -3.35 -4.10 9.20
CA ASP A 81 -2.75 -3.76 10.50
C ASP A 81 -1.59 -2.76 10.39
N ASP A 82 -0.77 -2.87 9.34
CA ASP A 82 0.37 -2.00 9.08
C ASP A 82 -0.08 -0.60 8.60
N LEU A 83 -1.21 -0.53 7.89
CA LEU A 83 -1.91 0.71 7.55
C LEU A 83 -2.59 1.33 8.78
N ALA A 84 -3.09 0.53 9.72
CA ALA A 84 -3.60 0.99 11.00
C ALA A 84 -2.48 1.54 11.90
N ARG A 85 -1.32 0.86 11.98
CA ARG A 85 -0.15 1.33 12.74
C ARG A 85 0.46 2.62 12.17
N LEU A 86 0.33 2.84 10.86
CA LEU A 86 0.67 4.12 10.21
C LEU A 86 -0.23 5.27 10.67
N ALA A 87 -1.51 4.99 10.91
CA ALA A 87 -2.48 5.93 11.44
C ALA A 87 -2.29 6.17 12.96
N GLU A 88 -1.51 5.33 13.65
CA GLU A 88 -1.28 5.36 15.10
C GLU A 88 0.08 5.93 15.53
N ALA A 89 0.86 6.51 14.60
CA ALA A 89 2.14 7.17 14.90
C ALA A 89 2.00 8.53 15.65
N ASP A 90 1.03 8.67 16.56
CA ASP A 90 0.61 9.91 17.23
C ASP A 90 0.17 11.05 16.27
N VAL A 91 -0.08 10.71 15.01
CA VAL A 91 -0.73 11.59 14.03
C VAL A 91 -2.20 11.21 14.02
N VAL A 92 -3.07 12.09 14.55
CA VAL A 92 -4.52 11.94 14.34
C VAL A 92 -4.74 11.79 12.84
N PRO A 93 -5.40 10.72 12.35
CA PRO A 93 -5.61 10.58 10.91
C PRO A 93 -6.47 11.75 10.43
N GLU A 94 -5.82 12.73 9.79
CA GLU A 94 -6.47 13.98 9.38
C GLU A 94 -7.38 13.78 8.17
N SER A 95 -7.30 12.61 7.52
CA SER A 95 -8.09 12.27 6.34
C SER A 95 -9.19 11.26 6.66
N ALA A 96 -10.36 11.45 6.06
CA ALA A 96 -11.49 10.55 6.22
C ALA A 96 -11.16 9.17 5.64
N SER A 97 -10.37 9.12 4.56
CA SER A 97 -9.84 7.88 3.97
C SER A 97 -9.01 7.05 4.95
N ALA A 98 -8.12 7.68 5.73
CA ALA A 98 -7.29 6.99 6.70
C ALA A 98 -8.12 6.47 7.89
N LEU A 99 -9.10 7.25 8.37
CA LEU A 99 -10.04 6.79 9.39
C LEU A 99 -10.86 5.57 8.94
N ALA A 100 -11.29 5.54 7.68
CA ALA A 100 -12.03 4.41 7.13
C ALA A 100 -11.14 3.17 6.96
N LEU A 101 -9.87 3.32 6.57
CA LEU A 101 -8.91 2.20 6.56
C LEU A 101 -8.68 1.63 7.95
N LEU A 102 -8.52 2.49 8.96
CA LEU A 102 -8.39 2.06 10.36
C LEU A 102 -9.65 1.34 10.86
N ALA A 103 -10.83 1.80 10.46
CA ALA A 103 -12.08 1.11 10.76
C ALA A 103 -12.17 -0.26 10.07
N SER A 104 -11.64 -0.39 8.85
CA SER A 104 -11.54 -1.67 8.15
C SER A 104 -10.66 -2.65 8.92
N ALA A 105 -9.47 -2.20 9.37
CA ALA A 105 -8.56 -3.00 10.19
C ALA A 105 -9.20 -3.53 11.45
N ARG A 106 -9.83 -2.65 12.22
CA ARG A 106 -10.52 -3.05 13.45
C ARG A 106 -11.68 -4.01 13.19
N ALA A 107 -12.30 -3.97 12.02
CA ALA A 107 -13.33 -4.95 11.65
C ALA A 107 -12.72 -6.32 11.33
N VAL A 108 -11.56 -6.35 10.66
CA VAL A 108 -10.77 -7.58 10.45
C VAL A 108 -10.38 -8.21 11.79
N ASP A 109 -9.88 -7.43 12.75
CA ASP A 109 -9.53 -7.91 14.10
C ASP A 109 -10.69 -8.57 14.83
N ARG A 110 -11.91 -8.07 14.57
CA ARG A 110 -13.15 -8.63 15.13
C ARG A 110 -13.73 -9.78 14.30
N HIS A 111 -13.00 -10.24 13.28
CA HIS A 111 -13.45 -11.23 12.30
C HIS A 111 -14.72 -10.82 11.51
N ASP A 112 -15.00 -9.51 11.42
CA ASP A 112 -16.10 -8.95 10.63
C ASP A 112 -15.63 -8.56 9.23
N LEU A 113 -15.50 -9.56 8.35
CA LEU A 113 -15.04 -9.34 6.97
C LEU A 113 -16.02 -8.48 6.15
N ALA A 114 -17.32 -8.56 6.45
CA ALA A 114 -18.33 -7.76 5.76
C ALA A 114 -18.19 -6.27 6.13
N GLY A 115 -18.05 -5.97 7.43
CA GLY A 115 -17.77 -4.61 7.91
C GLY A 115 -16.43 -4.09 7.40
N ALA A 116 -15.39 -4.92 7.39
CA ALA A 116 -14.09 -4.55 6.84
C ALA A 116 -14.20 -4.11 5.37
N ARG A 117 -14.93 -4.87 4.55
CA ARG A 117 -15.14 -4.52 3.14
C ARG A 117 -15.84 -3.18 2.97
N VAL A 118 -16.91 -2.92 3.73
CA VAL A 118 -17.64 -1.64 3.69
C VAL A 118 -16.72 -0.48 4.05
N HIS A 119 -15.88 -0.64 5.06
CA HIS A 119 -14.92 0.38 5.47
C HIS A 119 -13.82 0.61 4.43
N ALA A 120 -13.29 -0.45 3.79
CA ALA A 120 -12.31 -0.34 2.72
C ALA A 120 -12.88 0.34 1.45
N GLU A 121 -14.11 0.02 1.07
CA GLU A 121 -14.84 0.71 -0.01
C GLU A 121 -15.01 2.20 0.28
N ARG A 122 -15.41 2.53 1.52
CA ARG A 122 -15.54 3.92 1.97
C ARG A 122 -14.20 4.66 1.93
N ALA A 123 -13.12 4.01 2.37
CA ALA A 123 -11.79 4.59 2.35
C ALA A 123 -11.34 4.95 0.93
N ARG A 124 -11.60 4.06 -0.04
CA ARG A 124 -11.27 4.30 -1.44
C ARG A 124 -12.05 5.49 -2.02
N ALA A 125 -13.34 5.56 -1.74
CA ALA A 125 -14.18 6.68 -2.18
C ALA A 125 -13.72 8.02 -1.57
N GLN A 126 -13.40 8.02 -0.28
CA GLN A 126 -12.88 9.20 0.41
C GLN A 126 -11.50 9.61 -0.11
N ALA A 127 -10.59 8.66 -0.35
CA ALA A 127 -9.27 8.96 -0.88
C ALA A 127 -9.36 9.59 -2.28
N LEU A 128 -10.30 9.15 -3.11
CA LEU A 128 -10.54 9.77 -4.41
C LEU A 128 -11.10 11.20 -4.27
N ALA A 129 -12.04 11.42 -3.35
CA ALA A 129 -12.61 12.74 -3.08
C ALA A 129 -11.56 13.72 -2.53
N GLU A 130 -10.67 13.24 -1.67
CA GLU A 130 -9.54 13.97 -1.10
C GLU A 130 -8.39 14.16 -2.10
N ARG A 131 -8.45 13.53 -3.28
CA ARG A 131 -7.34 13.45 -4.24
C ARG A 131 -6.05 12.99 -3.57
N SER A 132 -6.15 11.91 -2.79
CA SER A 132 -5.03 11.27 -2.08
C SER A 132 -4.60 9.99 -2.81
N PRO A 133 -3.56 10.04 -3.67
CA PRO A 133 -3.05 8.86 -4.37
C PRO A 133 -2.63 7.74 -3.40
N ILE A 134 -1.96 8.10 -2.30
CA ILE A 134 -1.50 7.16 -1.27
C ILE A 134 -2.70 6.48 -0.59
N GLY A 135 -3.70 7.25 -0.17
CA GLY A 135 -4.91 6.70 0.45
C GLY A 135 -5.68 5.79 -0.52
N TYR A 136 -5.67 6.11 -1.81
CA TYR A 136 -6.36 5.34 -2.84
C TYR A 136 -5.67 3.99 -3.09
N VAL A 137 -4.33 3.98 -3.17
CA VAL A 137 -3.53 2.74 -3.28
C VAL A 137 -3.78 1.84 -2.07
N ALA A 138 -3.66 2.39 -0.86
CA ALA A 138 -3.86 1.65 0.38
C ALA A 138 -5.26 1.01 0.43
N ALA A 139 -6.30 1.76 0.08
CA ALA A 139 -7.67 1.24 0.05
C ALA A 139 -7.87 0.17 -1.03
N ALA A 140 -7.33 0.35 -2.24
CA ALA A 140 -7.46 -0.64 -3.31
C ALA A 140 -6.75 -1.96 -2.98
N ILE A 141 -5.58 -1.91 -2.33
CA ILE A 141 -4.85 -3.11 -1.88
C ILE A 141 -5.60 -3.79 -0.72
N ALA A 142 -6.11 -3.03 0.25
CA ALA A 142 -6.93 -3.58 1.32
C ALA A 142 -8.19 -4.28 0.80
N GLN A 143 -8.88 -3.71 -0.19
CA GLN A 143 -10.01 -4.36 -0.86
C GLN A 143 -9.60 -5.66 -1.55
N ALA A 144 -8.45 -5.67 -2.23
CA ALA A 144 -7.96 -6.87 -2.90
C ALA A 144 -7.69 -8.00 -1.88
N ALA A 145 -7.01 -7.69 -0.78
CA ALA A 145 -6.73 -8.64 0.29
C ALA A 145 -8.01 -9.20 0.92
N LEU A 146 -8.98 -8.33 1.25
CA LEU A 146 -10.27 -8.76 1.80
C LEU A 146 -11.05 -9.69 0.85
N ALA A 147 -11.04 -9.38 -0.45
CA ALA A 147 -11.67 -10.22 -1.45
C ALA A 147 -11.00 -11.59 -1.56
N GLU A 148 -9.67 -11.66 -1.46
CA GLU A 148 -8.96 -12.95 -1.40
C GLU A 148 -9.31 -13.77 -0.16
N THR A 149 -9.36 -13.14 1.02
CA THR A 149 -9.78 -13.81 2.26
C THR A 149 -11.21 -14.36 2.14
N ALA A 150 -12.09 -13.67 1.43
CA ALA A 150 -13.45 -14.11 1.14
C ALA A 150 -13.55 -15.17 0.01
N GLY A 151 -12.43 -15.54 -0.62
CA GLY A 151 -12.41 -16.46 -1.77
C GLY A 151 -12.85 -15.83 -3.10
N ASP A 152 -13.13 -14.53 -3.15
CA ASP A 152 -13.50 -13.79 -4.36
C ASP A 152 -12.27 -13.34 -5.15
N ARG A 153 -11.69 -14.28 -5.89
CA ARG A 153 -10.52 -13.99 -6.76
C ARG A 153 -10.80 -12.92 -7.82
N VAL A 154 -12.04 -12.86 -8.34
CA VAL A 154 -12.42 -11.85 -9.35
C VAL A 154 -12.47 -10.46 -8.72
N GLY A 155 -13.05 -10.33 -7.52
CA GLY A 155 -13.04 -9.09 -6.75
C GLY A 155 -11.62 -8.63 -6.35
N ALA A 156 -10.74 -9.58 -6.00
CA ALA A 156 -9.35 -9.28 -5.69
C ALA A 156 -8.60 -8.69 -6.90
N TYR A 157 -8.70 -9.37 -8.05
CA TYR A 157 -8.11 -8.87 -9.29
C TYR A 157 -8.71 -7.53 -9.73
N ALA A 158 -10.04 -7.40 -9.68
CA ALA A 158 -10.74 -6.17 -10.07
C ALA A 158 -10.30 -4.97 -9.23
N SER A 159 -10.12 -5.15 -7.92
CA SER A 159 -9.70 -4.08 -7.01
C SER A 159 -8.35 -3.48 -7.42
N LEU A 160 -7.37 -4.33 -7.77
CA LEU A 160 -6.05 -3.92 -8.25
C LEU A 160 -6.07 -3.38 -9.68
N ALA A 161 -6.82 -4.01 -10.59
CA ALA A 161 -6.89 -3.58 -11.99
C ALA A 161 -7.53 -2.20 -12.15
N VAL A 162 -8.65 -1.96 -11.46
CA VAL A 162 -9.29 -0.64 -11.39
C VAL A 162 -8.38 0.34 -10.63
N GLY A 163 -7.72 -0.14 -9.57
CA GLY A 163 -6.75 0.65 -8.80
C GLY A 163 -5.65 1.24 -9.69
N TRP A 164 -5.02 0.41 -10.50
CA TRP A 164 -4.03 0.82 -11.49
C TRP A 164 -4.63 1.84 -12.47
N ALA A 165 -5.74 1.52 -13.14
CA ALA A 165 -6.31 2.40 -14.15
C ALA A 165 -6.58 3.82 -13.60
N THR A 166 -7.20 3.92 -12.42
CA THR A 166 -7.45 5.22 -11.79
C THR A 166 -6.17 5.93 -11.38
N LEU A 167 -5.21 5.23 -10.78
CA LEU A 167 -3.98 5.87 -10.33
C LEU A 167 -3.13 6.37 -11.51
N ARG A 168 -3.10 5.60 -12.61
CA ARG A 168 -2.43 6.03 -13.85
C ARG A 168 -2.96 7.36 -14.34
N ASP A 169 -4.28 7.53 -14.29
CA ASP A 169 -4.94 8.75 -14.75
C ASP A 169 -4.71 9.92 -13.77
N LEU A 170 -4.40 9.65 -12.49
CA LEU A 170 -4.12 10.66 -11.45
C LEU A 170 -2.66 11.12 -11.42
N VAL A 171 -1.69 10.21 -11.49
CA VAL A 171 -0.25 10.49 -11.24
C VAL A 171 0.68 9.99 -12.34
N GLY A 172 0.14 9.44 -13.43
CA GLY A 172 0.91 8.92 -14.55
C GLY A 172 1.19 7.41 -14.49
N PRO A 173 1.71 6.84 -15.59
CA PRO A 173 1.83 5.39 -15.77
C PRO A 173 2.91 4.72 -14.92
N GLU A 174 4.03 5.40 -14.67
CA GLU A 174 5.15 4.84 -13.92
C GLU A 174 4.79 4.64 -12.43
N PRO A 175 4.34 5.67 -11.68
CA PRO A 175 3.99 5.46 -10.26
C PRO A 175 2.82 4.48 -10.09
N ALA A 176 1.90 4.43 -11.05
CA ALA A 176 0.79 3.48 -11.01
C ALA A 176 1.23 2.03 -11.25
N ARG A 177 2.22 1.83 -12.13
CA ARG A 177 2.84 0.51 -12.35
C ARG A 177 3.57 0.06 -11.10
N ASP A 178 4.41 0.93 -10.52
CA ASP A 178 5.17 0.59 -9.32
C ASP A 178 4.24 0.25 -8.16
N ALA A 179 3.09 0.93 -8.07
CA ALA A 179 2.12 0.66 -7.02
C ALA A 179 1.38 -0.68 -7.13
N PHE A 180 1.00 -1.11 -8.35
CA PHE A 180 0.07 -2.23 -8.54
C PHE A 180 0.69 -3.48 -9.20
N ALA A 181 1.78 -3.33 -9.95
CA ALA A 181 2.41 -4.46 -10.62
C ALA A 181 2.96 -5.53 -9.66
N PRO A 182 3.62 -5.20 -8.54
CA PRO A 182 4.10 -6.20 -7.59
C PRO A 182 2.97 -7.10 -7.08
N ARG A 183 1.85 -6.49 -6.66
CA ARG A 183 0.68 -7.23 -6.15
C ARG A 183 0.02 -8.10 -7.21
N LEU A 184 -0.09 -7.62 -8.44
CA LEU A 184 -0.60 -8.44 -9.55
C LEU A 184 0.30 -9.64 -9.86
N LEU A 185 1.62 -9.46 -9.77
CA LEU A 185 2.59 -10.55 -9.94
C LEU A 185 2.52 -11.58 -8.82
N GLU A 186 2.30 -11.15 -7.58
CA GLU A 186 2.08 -12.04 -6.44
C GLU A 186 0.78 -12.85 -6.55
N LEU A 187 -0.33 -12.21 -6.97
CA LEU A 187 -1.57 -12.93 -7.28
C LEU A 187 -1.30 -14.01 -8.33
N ARG A 188 -0.57 -13.67 -9.39
CA ARG A 188 -0.20 -14.60 -10.46
C ARG A 188 0.70 -15.75 -9.95
N ALA A 189 1.64 -15.46 -9.06
CA ALA A 189 2.52 -16.46 -8.49
C ALA A 189 1.76 -17.44 -7.58
N ARG A 190 0.87 -16.93 -6.71
CA ARG A 190 0.10 -17.76 -5.77
C ARG A 190 -1.02 -18.56 -6.42
N TRP A 191 -1.77 -17.95 -7.34
CA TRP A 191 -2.88 -18.66 -8.01
C TRP A 191 -2.38 -19.55 -9.15
N GLY A 192 -1.18 -19.27 -9.68
CA GLY A 192 -0.69 -19.90 -10.90
C GLY A 192 -1.16 -19.17 -12.16
N VAL A 193 -0.40 -19.34 -13.24
CA VAL A 193 -0.58 -18.59 -14.48
C VAL A 193 -1.94 -18.83 -15.13
N ALA A 194 -2.42 -20.08 -15.13
CA ALA A 194 -3.70 -20.45 -15.75
C ALA A 194 -4.90 -19.83 -15.02
N ASP A 195 -4.95 -19.98 -13.69
CA ASP A 195 -6.01 -19.44 -12.85
C ASP A 195 -6.04 -17.90 -12.91
N PHE A 196 -4.87 -17.26 -12.86
CA PHE A 196 -4.77 -15.81 -12.99
C PHE A 196 -5.33 -15.33 -14.35
N ALA A 197 -5.00 -16.02 -15.44
CA ALA A 197 -5.52 -15.69 -16.76
C ALA A 197 -7.05 -15.88 -16.84
N ALA A 198 -7.58 -16.93 -16.24
CA ALA A 198 -9.02 -17.19 -16.18
C ALA A 198 -9.77 -16.10 -15.39
N VAL A 199 -9.24 -15.71 -14.23
CA VAL A 199 -9.80 -14.63 -13.40
C VAL A 199 -9.77 -13.28 -14.14
N LYS A 200 -8.65 -12.96 -14.80
CA LYS A 200 -8.54 -11.75 -15.64
C LYS A 200 -9.58 -11.74 -16.76
N ALA A 201 -9.73 -12.86 -17.47
CA ALA A 201 -10.74 -12.98 -18.54
C ALA A 201 -12.17 -12.81 -18.01
N ALA A 202 -12.49 -13.39 -16.85
CA ALA A 202 -13.79 -13.24 -16.21
C ALA A 202 -14.09 -11.79 -15.81
N TYR A 203 -13.10 -11.07 -15.27
CA TYR A 203 -13.21 -9.64 -15.01
C TYR A 203 -13.45 -8.85 -16.30
N GLU A 204 -12.65 -9.08 -17.35
CA GLU A 204 -12.78 -8.35 -18.62
C GLU A 204 -14.13 -8.59 -19.28
N ALA A 205 -14.68 -9.81 -19.19
CA ALA A 205 -16.01 -10.12 -19.70
C ALA A 205 -17.10 -9.31 -18.98
N ARG A 206 -16.98 -9.12 -17.65
CA ARG A 206 -17.89 -8.27 -16.88
C ARG A 206 -17.83 -6.81 -17.31
N VAL A 207 -16.63 -6.28 -17.56
CA VAL A 207 -16.45 -4.88 -17.97
C VAL A 207 -16.94 -4.61 -19.39
N ARG A 208 -16.88 -5.59 -20.29
CA ARG A 208 -17.32 -5.46 -21.70
C ARG A 208 -18.84 -5.61 -21.88
N THR A 209 -19.56 -6.06 -20.86
CA THR A 209 -21.02 -6.19 -20.92
C THR A 209 -21.63 -4.86 -20.45
N PRO A 210 -22.27 -4.07 -21.34
CA PRO A 210 -22.84 -2.77 -21.00
C PRO A 210 -24.06 -2.88 -20.09
#